data_AF-A0A379YIH6-F1
#
_entry.id   AF-A0A379YIH6-F1
#
_cell.length_a   1.000
_cell.length_b   1.000
_cell.length_c   1.000
_cell.angle_alpha   90.00
_cell.angle_beta   90.00
_cell.angle_gamma   90.00
#
_symmetry.space_group_name_H-M   'P 1'
#
loop_
_entity.id
_entity.type
_entity.pdbx_description
1 polymer ?
#
loop_
_entity_poly.entity_id
_entity_poly.type
_entity_poly.pdbx_seq_one_letter_code
_entity_poly.pdbx_strand_id
1 'polypeptide(L)'
;MSQAATAYAYPWNEPRPAVAGPVRPLTRDEHAQGQAVLTNIRRLPRFLSAMFLTRYTNLLKSKGLHDANKWLVFQFDRRIWPRLQTVSAKNAMNLAASMRFSAEVDNYASLPGMDDKELRRLADRVAGQLLQNYEDYCDEFVAENGGDNAGLFEDATQSEFYGRIAGMARAFNITPMHWRKYRKGKLDARSAIASLSRLVNSEWWERLFKAQRTQWREALLIALGNVNRGASSYASRQAIRDVKARRQSNFDYLNSRELENVETGERFSLIDKVMASISNPEIRRKELMTMIAGVEQAAAIRGDKGMFITLTTPSKYHPTRAVGKNSPKVHFNHKWDEEAYTPKDGQRYLVKLFSKIRTAFKDAGLQVYGVRVVEPHHDATPHWHMMLFTSKKQRQQVIEIMRRYAMAEDGDERGAAKNRFDCKHLNRGGAAGYIAKYIAKNIDGYALEGERDHETGELLTDTAAAVTAWASTWRIPQFHFIGPAVARGMA
;
A
#
# COMPACT_ATOMS: atom_id res chain seq x y z
N MET A 1 43.63 21.95 -37.58
CA MET A 1 44.26 20.97 -38.49
C MET A 1 43.32 19.79 -38.62
N SER A 2 42.59 19.74 -39.73
CA SER A 2 41.63 18.69 -40.08
C SER A 2 42.41 17.44 -40.50
N GLN A 3 42.16 16.29 -39.86
CA GLN A 3 42.72 15.01 -40.29
C GLN A 3 42.13 14.64 -41.65
N ALA A 4 43.01 14.48 -42.65
CA ALA A 4 42.64 14.07 -43.99
C ALA A 4 41.94 12.70 -43.95
N ALA A 5 40.69 12.65 -44.42
CA ALA A 5 39.99 11.40 -44.63
C ALA A 5 40.74 10.58 -45.69
N THR A 6 41.17 9.38 -45.32
CA THR A 6 41.87 8.45 -46.21
C THR A 6 40.88 8.01 -47.29
N ALA A 7 41.00 8.58 -48.50
CA ALA A 7 40.18 8.20 -49.63
C ALA A 7 40.64 6.84 -50.15
N TYR A 8 39.85 5.80 -49.93
CA TYR A 8 40.11 4.47 -50.49
C TYR A 8 39.87 4.49 -52.01
N ALA A 9 40.78 3.89 -52.78
CA ALA A 9 40.75 3.91 -54.25
C ALA A 9 39.45 3.36 -54.86
N TYR A 10 38.75 2.49 -54.13
CA TYR A 10 37.45 1.93 -54.52
C TYR A 10 36.58 1.67 -53.28
N PRO A 11 35.24 1.69 -53.40
CA PRO A 11 34.32 1.48 -52.26
C PRO A 11 34.52 0.15 -51.50
N TRP A 12 35.08 -0.87 -52.16
CA TRP A 12 35.34 -2.18 -51.53
C TRP A 12 36.66 -2.25 -50.75
N ASN A 13 37.50 -1.21 -50.83
CA ASN A 13 38.75 -1.10 -50.07
C ASN A 13 38.54 -0.46 -48.69
N GLU A 14 37.35 0.05 -48.40
CA GLU A 14 36.99 0.53 -47.06
C GLU A 14 36.98 -0.66 -46.08
N PRO A 15 37.67 -0.57 -44.91
CA PRO A 15 37.66 -1.61 -43.90
C PRO A 15 36.23 -1.91 -43.48
N ARG A 16 35.69 -3.05 -43.92
CA ARG A 16 34.38 -3.49 -43.49
C ARG A 16 34.44 -3.79 -42.00
N PRO A 17 33.39 -3.45 -41.23
CA PRO A 17 33.29 -3.93 -39.85
C PRO A 17 33.44 -5.44 -39.87
N ALA A 18 34.35 -5.96 -39.02
CA ALA A 18 34.59 -7.39 -38.93
C ALA A 18 33.24 -8.09 -38.76
N VAL A 19 32.92 -9.02 -39.67
CA VAL A 19 31.77 -9.90 -39.48
C VAL A 19 32.01 -10.61 -38.15
N ALA A 20 31.16 -10.33 -37.16
CA ALA A 20 31.25 -10.99 -35.87
C ALA A 20 31.26 -12.50 -36.16
N GLY A 21 32.36 -13.17 -35.84
CA GLY A 21 32.49 -14.60 -36.04
C GLY A 21 31.34 -15.36 -35.37
N PRO A 22 31.14 -16.64 -35.70
CA PRO A 22 30.05 -17.44 -35.14
C PRO A 22 30.05 -17.32 -33.62
N VAL A 23 28.95 -16.79 -33.07
CA VAL A 23 28.80 -16.60 -31.63
C VAL A 23 28.91 -17.96 -30.96
N ARG A 24 29.86 -18.13 -30.03
CA ARG A 24 30.06 -19.40 -29.33
C ARG A 24 28.72 -19.91 -28.76
N PRO A 25 28.47 -21.22 -28.70
CA PRO A 25 27.34 -21.72 -27.93
C PRO A 25 27.52 -21.40 -26.43
N LEU A 26 26.41 -21.43 -25.69
CA LEU A 26 26.48 -21.48 -24.23
C LEU A 26 27.17 -22.80 -23.81
N THR A 27 27.95 -22.73 -22.74
CA THR A 27 28.42 -23.95 -22.07
C THR A 27 27.24 -24.73 -21.49
N ARG A 28 27.46 -26.01 -21.20
CA ARG A 28 26.44 -26.87 -20.57
C ARG A 28 25.93 -26.26 -19.26
N ASP A 29 26.83 -25.69 -18.46
CA ASP A 29 26.50 -25.09 -17.16
C ASP A 29 25.72 -23.79 -17.31
N GLU A 30 26.14 -22.91 -18.23
CA GLU A 30 25.40 -21.66 -18.53
C GLU A 30 23.98 -21.97 -19.01
N HIS A 31 23.81 -23.00 -19.84
CA HIS A 31 22.50 -23.45 -20.31
C HIS A 31 21.66 -24.04 -19.16
N ALA A 32 22.23 -24.94 -18.34
CA ALA A 32 21.54 -25.54 -17.20
C ALA A 32 21.08 -24.48 -16.19
N GLN A 33 21.93 -23.50 -15.88
CA GLN A 33 21.59 -22.38 -15.01
C GLN A 33 20.44 -21.56 -15.59
N GLY A 34 20.50 -21.21 -16.88
CA GLY A 34 19.41 -20.48 -17.56
C GLY A 34 18.08 -21.22 -17.51
N GLN A 35 18.09 -22.55 -17.71
CA GLN A 35 16.87 -23.38 -17.64
C GLN A 35 16.28 -23.45 -16.22
N ALA A 36 17.13 -23.52 -15.19
CA ALA A 36 16.69 -23.48 -13.80
C ALA A 36 15.98 -22.14 -13.50
N VAL A 37 16.55 -21.01 -13.94
CA VAL A 37 15.95 -19.69 -13.78
C VAL A 37 14.62 -19.58 -14.54
N LEU A 38 14.53 -20.09 -15.76
CA LEU A 38 13.27 -20.13 -16.52
C LEU A 38 12.20 -20.97 -15.83
N THR A 39 12.59 -22.05 -15.15
CA THR A 39 11.68 -22.89 -14.36
C THR A 39 11.11 -22.09 -13.20
N ASN A 40 11.95 -21.33 -12.49
CA ASN A 40 11.49 -20.42 -11.43
C ASN A 40 10.53 -19.35 -11.97
N ILE A 41 10.85 -18.74 -13.12
CA ILE A 41 9.97 -17.77 -13.78
C ILE A 41 8.60 -18.37 -14.10
N ARG A 42 8.55 -19.61 -14.63
CA ARG A 42 7.30 -20.28 -15.01
C ARG A 42 6.41 -20.60 -13.81
N ARG A 43 6.98 -20.77 -12.61
CA ARG A 43 6.23 -20.98 -11.36
C ARG A 43 5.62 -19.70 -10.80
N LEU A 44 6.05 -18.52 -11.26
CA LEU A 44 5.44 -17.25 -10.84
C LEU A 44 4.00 -17.12 -11.39
N PRO A 45 3.14 -16.36 -10.69
CA PRO A 45 1.83 -15.98 -11.21
C PRO A 45 1.90 -15.43 -12.64
N ARG A 46 0.89 -15.74 -13.47
CA ARG A 46 0.87 -15.40 -14.90
C ARG A 46 1.20 -13.94 -15.20
N PHE A 47 0.70 -13.01 -14.39
CA PHE A 47 0.95 -11.58 -14.58
C PHE A 47 2.44 -11.18 -14.42
N LEU A 48 3.22 -11.96 -13.66
CA LEU A 48 4.66 -11.80 -13.51
C LEU A 48 5.43 -12.63 -14.55
N SER A 49 5.11 -13.92 -14.67
CA SER A 49 5.83 -14.82 -15.56
C SER A 49 5.74 -14.36 -17.02
N ALA A 50 4.58 -13.88 -17.46
CA ALA A 50 4.41 -13.34 -18.81
C ALA A 50 5.34 -12.14 -19.09
N MET A 51 5.53 -11.24 -18.12
CA MET A 51 6.44 -10.09 -18.26
C MET A 51 7.88 -10.54 -18.49
N PHE A 52 8.35 -11.50 -17.69
CA PHE A 52 9.72 -11.99 -17.76
C PHE A 52 9.98 -12.85 -19.00
N LEU A 53 9.06 -13.74 -19.34
CA LEU A 53 9.18 -14.58 -20.54
C LEU A 53 9.13 -13.75 -21.82
N THR A 54 8.29 -12.71 -21.87
CA THR A 54 8.25 -11.77 -23.00
C THR A 54 9.59 -11.04 -23.14
N ARG A 55 10.15 -10.54 -22.04
CA ARG A 55 11.45 -9.87 -22.04
C ARG A 55 12.57 -10.81 -22.48
N TYR A 56 12.61 -12.02 -21.95
CA TYR A 56 13.56 -13.06 -22.35
C TYR A 56 13.48 -13.35 -23.85
N THR A 57 12.26 -13.59 -24.36
CA THR A 57 12.02 -13.88 -25.79
C THR A 57 12.47 -12.73 -26.68
N ASN A 58 12.22 -11.48 -26.27
CA ASN A 58 12.64 -10.31 -27.04
C ASN A 58 14.17 -10.15 -27.04
N LEU A 59 14.84 -10.41 -25.91
CA LEU A 59 16.31 -10.40 -25.84
C LEU A 59 16.92 -11.52 -26.69
N LEU A 60 16.34 -12.71 -26.64
CA LEU A 60 16.78 -13.85 -27.45
C LEU A 60 16.69 -13.53 -28.95
N LYS A 61 15.61 -12.89 -29.39
CA LYS A 61 15.42 -12.48 -30.80
C LYS A 61 16.33 -11.33 -31.24
N SER A 62 16.50 -10.32 -30.38
CA SER A 62 17.18 -9.06 -30.77
C SER A 62 18.68 -9.04 -30.49
N LYS A 63 19.13 -9.74 -29.45
CA LYS A 63 20.53 -9.72 -28.98
C LYS A 63 21.17 -11.11 -28.90
N GLY A 64 20.39 -12.16 -29.12
CA GLY A 64 20.87 -13.53 -29.12
C GLY A 64 20.94 -14.18 -27.74
N LEU A 65 21.38 -15.44 -27.75
CA LEU A 65 21.29 -16.35 -26.61
C LEU A 65 22.11 -15.91 -25.39
N HIS A 66 23.31 -15.35 -25.59
CA HIS A 66 24.18 -14.91 -24.50
C HIS A 66 23.58 -13.77 -23.69
N ASP A 67 23.05 -12.75 -24.34
CA ASP A 67 22.45 -11.60 -23.65
C ASP A 67 21.14 -11.98 -22.96
N ALA A 68 20.36 -12.87 -23.56
CA ALA A 68 19.18 -13.44 -22.93
C ALA A 68 19.54 -14.22 -21.65
N ASN A 69 20.57 -15.07 -21.69
CA ASN A 69 21.04 -15.83 -20.54
C ASN A 69 21.66 -14.93 -19.45
N LYS A 70 22.48 -13.95 -19.83
CA LYS A 70 23.03 -12.94 -18.91
C LYS A 70 21.92 -12.19 -18.18
N TRP A 71 20.83 -11.86 -18.87
CA TRP A 71 19.69 -11.22 -18.23
C TRP A 71 19.01 -12.15 -17.22
N LEU A 72 18.80 -13.43 -17.55
CA LEU A 72 18.24 -14.42 -16.62
C LEU A 72 19.09 -14.51 -15.35
N VAL A 73 20.39 -14.72 -15.48
CA VAL A 73 21.27 -14.97 -14.32
C VAL A 73 21.55 -13.69 -13.54
N PHE A 74 22.01 -12.62 -14.20
CA PHE A 74 22.52 -11.45 -13.49
C PHE A 74 21.45 -10.41 -13.15
N GLN A 75 20.35 -10.35 -13.89
CA GLN A 75 19.28 -9.39 -13.62
C GLN A 75 18.11 -10.05 -12.92
N PHE A 76 17.59 -11.17 -13.44
CA PHE A 76 16.46 -11.82 -12.80
C PHE A 76 16.89 -12.56 -11.53
N ASP A 77 17.73 -13.58 -11.64
CA ASP A 77 18.06 -14.48 -10.53
C ASP A 77 18.83 -13.79 -9.41
N ARG A 78 19.83 -12.96 -9.75
CA ARG A 78 20.64 -12.29 -8.72
C ARG A 78 19.98 -11.06 -8.08
N ARG A 79 19.09 -10.34 -8.78
CA ARG A 79 18.56 -9.03 -8.30
C ARG A 79 17.07 -9.00 -8.06
N ILE A 80 16.28 -9.66 -8.90
CA ILE A 80 14.81 -9.61 -8.83
C ILE A 80 14.27 -10.75 -7.97
N TRP A 81 14.79 -11.96 -8.20
CA TRP A 81 14.29 -13.17 -7.56
C TRP A 81 14.32 -13.11 -6.02
N PRO A 82 15.41 -12.65 -5.35
CA PRO A 82 15.45 -12.57 -3.89
C PRO A 82 14.37 -11.62 -3.35
N ARG A 83 14.13 -10.49 -4.02
CA ARG A 83 13.10 -9.51 -3.62
C ARG A 83 11.70 -10.12 -3.71
N LEU A 84 11.42 -10.88 -4.77
CA LEU A 84 10.16 -11.62 -4.92
C LEU A 84 9.99 -12.68 -3.83
N GLN A 85 11.07 -13.39 -3.48
CA GLN A 85 11.05 -14.37 -2.40
C GLN A 85 10.77 -13.72 -1.05
N THR A 86 11.42 -12.59 -0.72
CA THR A 86 11.17 -11.87 0.54
C THR A 86 9.72 -11.41 0.64
N VAL A 87 9.15 -10.82 -0.43
CA VAL A 87 7.73 -10.41 -0.46
C VAL A 87 6.82 -11.61 -0.27
N SER A 88 7.05 -12.70 -1.00
CA SER A 88 6.22 -13.91 -0.90
C SER A 88 6.30 -14.56 0.48
N ALA A 89 7.50 -14.62 1.08
CA ALA A 89 7.69 -15.15 2.43
C ALA A 89 6.95 -14.32 3.49
N LYS A 90 6.97 -12.97 3.38
CA LYS A 90 6.21 -12.09 4.30
C LYS A 90 4.69 -12.23 4.18
N ASN A 91 4.19 -12.70 3.03
CA ASN A 91 2.77 -12.93 2.80
C ASN A 91 2.40 -14.42 2.91
N ALA A 92 3.35 -15.31 3.20
CA ALA A 92 3.10 -16.74 3.33
C ALA A 92 2.13 -17.03 4.49
N MET A 93 1.45 -18.17 4.42
CA MET A 93 0.54 -18.61 5.48
C MET A 93 1.30 -18.72 6.81
N ASN A 94 0.69 -18.22 7.89
CA ASN A 94 1.26 -18.23 9.23
C ASN A 94 0.99 -19.57 9.93
N LEU A 95 1.74 -20.61 9.55
CA LEU A 95 1.62 -21.95 10.13
C LEU A 95 1.98 -21.99 11.62
N ALA A 96 2.80 -21.04 12.09
CA ALA A 96 3.10 -20.88 13.51
C ALA A 96 1.88 -20.39 14.32
N ALA A 97 0.92 -19.70 13.69
CA ALA A 97 -0.33 -19.33 14.33
C ALA A 97 -1.34 -20.48 14.36
N SER A 98 -1.41 -21.27 13.29
CA SER A 98 -2.20 -22.50 13.23
C SER A 98 -1.80 -23.37 12.04
N MET A 99 -1.71 -24.69 12.28
CA MET A 99 -1.47 -25.70 11.23
C MET A 99 -2.76 -26.30 10.65
N ARG A 100 -3.94 -25.90 11.14
CA ARG A 100 -5.24 -26.47 10.73
C ARG A 100 -5.55 -26.29 9.23
N PHE A 101 -4.94 -25.29 8.59
CA PHE A 101 -5.09 -25.02 7.15
C PHE A 101 -3.86 -25.40 6.32
N SER A 102 -3.03 -26.36 6.76
CA SER A 102 -1.79 -26.71 6.05
C SER A 102 -2.04 -27.18 4.60
N ALA A 103 -3.19 -27.80 4.32
CA ALA A 103 -3.59 -28.20 2.97
C ALA A 103 -3.85 -27.01 2.02
N GLU A 104 -4.07 -25.80 2.56
CA GLU A 104 -4.35 -24.59 1.78
C GLU A 104 -3.08 -23.74 1.53
N VAL A 105 -1.89 -24.21 1.92
CA VAL A 105 -0.62 -23.45 1.77
C VAL A 105 -0.36 -23.08 0.31
N ASP A 106 -0.44 -24.03 -0.62
CA ASP A 106 -0.17 -23.78 -2.05
C ASP A 106 -1.27 -22.92 -2.69
N ASN A 107 -2.53 -23.17 -2.32
CA ASN A 107 -3.66 -22.35 -2.77
C ASN A 107 -3.47 -20.90 -2.31
N TYR A 108 -3.19 -20.67 -1.04
CA TYR A 108 -2.94 -19.33 -0.51
C TYR A 108 -1.70 -18.67 -1.13
N ALA A 109 -0.63 -19.43 -1.38
CA ALA A 109 0.57 -18.92 -2.07
C ALA A 109 0.28 -18.43 -3.50
N SER A 110 -0.70 -19.04 -4.17
CA SER A 110 -1.15 -18.65 -5.51
C SER A 110 -2.16 -17.48 -5.51
N LEU A 111 -2.54 -16.93 -4.35
CA LEU A 111 -3.50 -15.83 -4.22
C LEU A 111 -3.23 -14.63 -5.15
N PRO A 112 -1.98 -14.16 -5.37
CA PRO A 112 -1.69 -13.10 -6.34
C PRO A 112 -2.00 -13.49 -7.79
N GLY A 113 -2.08 -14.78 -8.12
CA GLY A 113 -2.45 -15.28 -9.44
C GLY A 113 -3.96 -15.42 -9.64
N MET A 114 -4.71 -15.66 -8.57
CA MET A 114 -6.12 -16.06 -8.63
C MET A 114 -7.02 -15.05 -9.32
N ASP A 115 -7.93 -15.56 -10.16
CA ASP A 115 -9.11 -14.83 -10.59
C ASP A 115 -10.17 -14.73 -9.46
N ASP A 116 -11.28 -14.05 -9.72
CA ASP A 116 -12.34 -13.85 -8.71
C ASP A 116 -13.10 -15.15 -8.39
N LYS A 117 -13.17 -16.11 -9.31
CA LYS A 117 -13.87 -17.39 -9.12
C LYS A 117 -13.03 -18.34 -8.27
N GLU A 118 -11.74 -18.44 -8.55
CA GLU A 118 -10.78 -19.20 -7.75
C GLU A 118 -10.70 -18.67 -6.32
N LEU A 119 -10.64 -17.34 -6.18
CA LEU A 119 -10.61 -16.69 -4.88
C LEU A 119 -11.90 -16.94 -4.08
N ARG A 120 -13.07 -16.87 -4.72
CA ARG A 120 -14.35 -17.20 -4.06
C ARG A 120 -14.36 -18.65 -3.57
N ARG A 121 -13.92 -19.60 -4.38
CA ARG A 121 -13.82 -21.01 -3.96
C ARG A 121 -12.89 -21.20 -2.76
N LEU A 122 -11.76 -20.48 -2.69
CA LEU A 122 -10.89 -20.50 -1.52
C LEU A 122 -11.62 -19.93 -0.28
N ALA A 123 -12.33 -18.81 -0.44
CA ALA A 123 -13.13 -18.22 0.64
C ALA A 123 -14.22 -19.17 1.15
N ASP A 124 -14.95 -19.83 0.24
CA ASP A 124 -15.99 -20.81 0.57
C ASP A 124 -15.40 -21.99 1.35
N ARG A 125 -14.26 -22.54 0.91
CA ARG A 125 -13.59 -23.65 1.63
C ARG A 125 -13.14 -23.24 3.03
N VAL A 126 -12.51 -22.08 3.17
CA VAL A 126 -12.04 -21.59 4.48
C VAL A 126 -13.21 -21.35 5.42
N ALA A 127 -14.25 -20.67 4.95
CA ALA A 127 -15.45 -20.39 5.73
C ALA A 127 -16.18 -21.68 6.14
N GLY A 128 -16.35 -22.62 5.19
CA GLY A 128 -16.98 -23.91 5.41
C GLY A 128 -16.21 -24.78 6.39
N GLN A 129 -14.88 -24.83 6.32
CA GLN A 129 -14.08 -25.53 7.33
C GLN A 129 -14.21 -24.92 8.72
N LEU A 130 -14.21 -23.58 8.84
CA LEU A 130 -14.41 -22.93 10.14
C LEU A 130 -15.83 -23.16 10.68
N LEU A 131 -16.84 -23.22 9.81
CA LEU A 131 -18.21 -23.55 10.19
C LEU A 131 -18.30 -24.97 10.71
N GLN A 132 -17.77 -25.94 9.96
CA GLN A 132 -17.77 -27.35 10.38
C GLN A 132 -17.09 -27.53 11.73
N ASN A 133 -15.90 -26.95 11.93
CA ASN A 133 -15.22 -27.03 13.23
C ASN A 133 -16.05 -26.40 14.37
N TYR A 134 -16.81 -25.33 14.08
CA TYR A 134 -17.66 -24.70 15.08
C TYR A 134 -18.87 -25.59 15.42
N GLU A 135 -19.48 -26.22 14.42
CA GLU A 135 -20.58 -27.19 14.59
C GLU A 135 -20.09 -28.40 15.39
N ASP A 136 -18.93 -28.96 15.03
CA ASP A 136 -18.30 -30.07 15.76
C ASP A 136 -18.08 -29.72 17.26
N TYR A 137 -17.65 -28.49 17.57
CA TYR A 137 -17.51 -28.05 18.97
C TYR A 137 -18.83 -27.90 19.69
N CYS A 138 -19.89 -27.47 19.00
CA CYS A 138 -21.23 -27.44 19.58
C CYS A 138 -21.72 -28.86 19.91
N ASP A 139 -21.52 -29.80 18.98
CA ASP A 139 -21.93 -31.19 19.14
C ASP A 139 -21.15 -31.90 20.25
N GLU A 140 -19.83 -31.70 20.32
CA GLU A 140 -18.97 -32.17 21.43
C GLU A 140 -19.47 -31.65 22.77
N PHE A 141 -19.76 -30.34 22.87
CA PHE A 141 -20.27 -29.75 24.11
C PHE A 141 -21.62 -30.35 24.53
N VAL A 142 -22.57 -30.48 23.60
CA VAL A 142 -23.89 -31.05 23.90
C VAL A 142 -23.76 -32.51 24.35
N ALA A 143 -22.88 -33.29 23.71
CA ALA A 143 -22.62 -34.67 24.10
C ALA A 143 -22.01 -34.77 25.50
N GLU A 144 -21.03 -33.92 25.83
CA GLU A 144 -20.39 -33.87 27.15
C GLU A 144 -21.36 -33.42 28.27
N ASN A 145 -22.37 -32.63 27.94
CA ASN A 145 -23.39 -32.13 28.88
C ASN A 145 -24.69 -32.96 28.85
N GLY A 146 -24.64 -34.21 28.39
CA GLY A 146 -25.79 -35.12 28.45
C GLY A 146 -27.01 -34.67 27.63
N GLY A 147 -26.78 -33.90 26.56
CA GLY A 147 -27.83 -33.34 25.70
C GLY A 147 -28.27 -31.92 26.08
N ASP A 148 -27.77 -31.34 27.17
CA ASP A 148 -28.07 -29.96 27.54
C ASP A 148 -27.28 -28.96 26.67
N ASN A 149 -27.99 -27.99 26.10
CA ASN A 149 -27.44 -26.96 25.23
C ASN A 149 -27.51 -25.55 25.84
N ALA A 150 -28.04 -25.39 27.05
CA ALA A 150 -28.20 -24.07 27.68
C ALA A 150 -26.85 -23.35 27.85
N GLY A 151 -25.80 -24.10 28.17
CA GLY A 151 -24.45 -23.58 28.36
C GLY A 151 -23.75 -23.10 27.08
N LEU A 152 -24.30 -23.36 25.88
CA LEU A 152 -23.70 -22.90 24.61
C LEU A 152 -23.63 -21.39 24.52
N PHE A 153 -24.54 -20.66 25.18
CA PHE A 153 -24.60 -19.19 25.11
C PHE A 153 -23.87 -18.48 26.25
N GLU A 154 -23.22 -19.24 27.13
CA GLU A 154 -22.44 -18.67 28.23
C GLU A 154 -21.14 -18.04 27.74
N ASP A 155 -20.69 -17.00 28.45
CA ASP A 155 -19.46 -16.26 28.14
C ASP A 155 -18.24 -17.18 28.08
N ALA A 156 -18.15 -18.17 28.98
CA ALA A 156 -17.02 -19.10 29.05
C ALA A 156 -16.95 -19.99 27.79
N THR A 157 -18.05 -20.67 27.46
CA THR A 157 -18.17 -21.56 26.30
C THR A 157 -17.91 -20.82 24.99
N GLN A 158 -18.55 -19.67 24.80
CA GLN A 158 -18.37 -18.86 23.59
C GLN A 158 -16.96 -18.29 23.47
N SER A 159 -16.33 -17.91 24.59
CA SER A 159 -14.94 -17.45 24.59
C SER A 159 -13.97 -18.58 24.21
N GLU A 160 -14.22 -19.80 24.65
CA GLU A 160 -13.45 -20.97 24.25
C GLU A 160 -13.58 -21.29 22.76
N PHE A 161 -14.81 -21.40 22.26
CA PHE A 161 -15.08 -21.68 20.84
C PHE A 161 -14.48 -20.60 19.94
N TYR A 162 -14.66 -19.33 20.33
CA TYR A 162 -13.98 -18.22 19.69
C TYR A 162 -12.46 -18.43 19.68
N GLY A 163 -11.85 -18.77 20.81
CA GLY A 163 -10.41 -18.97 20.93
C GLY A 163 -9.86 -19.98 19.94
N ARG A 164 -10.55 -21.12 19.81
CA ARG A 164 -10.21 -22.20 18.87
C ARG A 164 -10.35 -21.73 17.42
N ILE A 165 -11.55 -21.29 17.01
CA ILE A 165 -11.87 -20.90 15.62
C ILE A 165 -11.08 -19.66 15.17
N ALA A 166 -11.05 -18.61 15.98
CA ALA A 166 -10.28 -17.40 15.70
C ALA A 166 -8.78 -17.70 15.65
N GLY A 167 -8.28 -18.61 16.50
CA GLY A 167 -6.91 -19.10 16.45
C GLY A 167 -6.56 -19.72 15.10
N MET A 168 -7.42 -20.57 14.56
CA MET A 168 -7.22 -21.19 13.24
C MET A 168 -7.15 -20.15 12.13
N ALA A 169 -8.08 -19.20 12.13
CA ALA A 169 -8.20 -18.17 11.10
C ALA A 169 -6.93 -17.29 10.99
N ARG A 170 -6.13 -17.17 12.06
CA ARG A 170 -4.86 -16.42 12.05
C ARG A 170 -3.81 -16.99 11.11
N ALA A 171 -3.94 -18.24 10.65
CA ALA A 171 -3.09 -18.81 9.60
C ALA A 171 -3.08 -17.92 8.33
N PHE A 172 -4.19 -17.24 8.04
CA PHE A 172 -4.34 -16.35 6.88
C PHE A 172 -3.90 -14.90 7.13
N ASN A 173 -2.96 -14.68 8.07
CA ASN A 173 -2.39 -13.38 8.41
C ASN A 173 -3.42 -12.32 8.83
N ILE A 174 -4.49 -12.75 9.48
CA ILE A 174 -5.52 -11.85 10.01
C ILE A 174 -5.49 -11.73 11.52
N THR A 175 -6.08 -10.64 12.02
CA THR A 175 -6.44 -10.50 13.43
C THR A 175 -7.96 -10.53 13.52
N PRO A 176 -8.55 -11.64 14.02
CA PRO A 176 -9.98 -11.74 14.22
C PRO A 176 -10.54 -10.59 15.08
N MET A 177 -11.80 -10.27 14.84
CA MET A 177 -12.51 -9.24 15.61
C MET A 177 -12.49 -9.60 17.10
N HIS A 178 -12.31 -8.62 17.98
CA HIS A 178 -12.22 -8.82 19.43
C HIS A 178 -11.03 -9.67 19.96
N TRP A 179 -10.04 -10.00 19.12
CA TRP A 179 -8.87 -10.81 19.54
C TRP A 179 -8.14 -10.23 20.77
N ARG A 180 -8.04 -8.90 20.88
CA ARG A 180 -7.44 -8.24 22.05
C ARG A 180 -8.27 -8.39 23.33
N LYS A 181 -9.60 -8.44 23.24
CA LYS A 181 -10.49 -8.69 24.39
C LYS A 181 -10.31 -10.13 24.86
N TYR A 182 -10.32 -11.08 23.92
CA TYR A 182 -10.05 -12.50 24.18
C TYR A 182 -8.72 -12.71 24.89
N ARG A 183 -7.63 -12.13 24.37
CA ARG A 183 -6.28 -12.21 24.99
C ARG A 183 -6.19 -11.62 26.40
N LYS A 184 -7.20 -10.86 26.84
CA LYS A 184 -7.28 -10.27 28.18
C LYS A 184 -8.28 -11.01 29.09
N GLY A 185 -8.92 -12.08 28.62
CA GLY A 185 -9.98 -12.78 29.35
C GLY A 185 -11.25 -11.94 29.54
N LYS A 186 -11.53 -11.01 28.62
CA LYS A 186 -12.66 -10.06 28.70
C LYS A 186 -13.61 -10.16 27.51
N LEU A 187 -13.75 -11.36 26.94
CA LEU A 187 -14.62 -11.58 25.79
C LEU A 187 -15.98 -12.06 26.29
N ASP A 188 -17.00 -11.25 26.07
CA ASP A 188 -18.41 -11.60 26.29
C ASP A 188 -18.97 -12.45 25.13
N ALA A 189 -19.98 -13.27 25.40
CA ALA A 189 -20.63 -14.16 24.44
C ALA A 189 -21.12 -13.40 23.20
N ARG A 190 -21.72 -12.22 23.38
CA ARG A 190 -22.19 -11.38 22.27
C ARG A 190 -21.05 -10.99 21.32
N SER A 191 -19.92 -10.56 21.87
CA SER A 191 -18.72 -10.22 21.10
C SER A 191 -18.09 -11.45 20.42
N ALA A 192 -18.11 -12.61 21.09
CA ALA A 192 -17.63 -13.86 20.54
C ALA A 192 -18.47 -14.29 19.32
N ILE A 193 -19.80 -14.39 19.49
CA ILE A 193 -20.77 -14.72 18.44
C ILE A 193 -20.62 -13.77 17.25
N ALA A 194 -20.58 -12.45 17.49
CA ALA A 194 -20.43 -11.45 16.43
C ALA A 194 -19.14 -11.65 15.59
N SER A 195 -18.05 -12.11 16.22
CA SER A 195 -16.84 -12.45 15.48
C SER A 195 -16.92 -13.80 14.79
N LEU A 196 -17.46 -14.83 15.45
CA LEU A 196 -17.64 -16.17 14.88
C LEU A 196 -18.50 -16.10 13.62
N SER A 197 -19.61 -15.37 13.64
CA SER A 197 -20.46 -15.14 12.47
C SER A 197 -19.71 -14.55 11.27
N ARG A 198 -18.65 -13.75 11.49
CA ARG A 198 -17.78 -13.26 10.40
C ARG A 198 -16.81 -14.32 9.91
N LEU A 199 -16.25 -15.10 10.83
CA LEU A 199 -15.28 -16.14 10.52
C LEU A 199 -15.89 -17.30 9.73
N VAL A 200 -17.18 -17.58 9.90
CA VAL A 200 -17.90 -18.60 9.11
C VAL A 200 -18.59 -18.03 7.86
N ASN A 201 -18.47 -16.72 7.61
CA ASN A 201 -19.11 -16.07 6.45
C ASN A 201 -18.15 -16.02 5.25
N SER A 202 -18.50 -16.72 4.17
CA SER A 202 -17.67 -16.77 2.95
C SER A 202 -17.48 -15.39 2.28
N GLU A 203 -18.52 -14.56 2.19
CA GLU A 203 -18.41 -13.24 1.56
C GLU A 203 -17.46 -12.30 2.32
N TRP A 204 -17.35 -12.48 3.64
CA TRP A 204 -16.36 -11.78 4.45
C TRP A 204 -14.93 -12.21 4.07
N TRP A 205 -14.69 -13.52 3.93
CA TRP A 205 -13.43 -14.06 3.45
C TRP A 205 -13.12 -13.63 2.01
N GLU A 206 -14.10 -13.60 1.10
CA GLU A 206 -13.92 -13.14 -0.27
C GLU A 206 -13.40 -11.68 -0.27
N ARG A 207 -14.03 -10.79 0.49
CA ARG A 207 -13.60 -9.38 0.60
C ARG A 207 -12.21 -9.24 1.21
N LEU A 208 -11.89 -10.09 2.19
CA LEU A 208 -10.59 -10.11 2.85
C LEU A 208 -9.48 -10.60 1.91
N PHE A 209 -9.66 -11.74 1.26
CA PHE A 209 -8.71 -12.28 0.30
C PHE A 209 -8.55 -11.38 -0.92
N LYS A 210 -9.62 -10.72 -1.39
CA LYS A 210 -9.51 -9.68 -2.43
C LYS A 210 -8.60 -8.54 -1.99
N ALA A 211 -8.70 -8.11 -0.73
CA ALA A 211 -7.81 -7.08 -0.19
C ALA A 211 -6.35 -7.54 -0.13
N GLN A 212 -6.11 -8.75 0.38
CA GLN A 212 -4.78 -9.35 0.48
C GLN A 212 -4.16 -9.57 -0.90
N ARG A 213 -4.90 -10.14 -1.85
CA ARG A 213 -4.49 -10.30 -3.26
C ARG A 213 -4.01 -9.00 -3.87
N THR A 214 -4.81 -7.93 -3.73
CA THR A 214 -4.48 -6.62 -4.31
C THR A 214 -3.22 -6.02 -3.67
N GLN A 215 -3.08 -6.11 -2.34
CA GLN A 215 -1.89 -5.62 -1.64
C GLN A 215 -0.63 -6.43 -1.97
N TRP A 216 -0.76 -7.76 -2.07
CA TRP A 216 0.35 -8.64 -2.40
C TRP A 216 0.79 -8.47 -3.86
N ARG A 217 -0.16 -8.40 -4.81
CA ARG A 217 0.14 -8.06 -6.21
C ARG A 217 0.93 -6.77 -6.33
N GLU A 218 0.50 -5.71 -5.64
CA GLU A 218 1.19 -4.43 -5.66
C GLU A 218 2.57 -4.51 -4.99
N ALA A 219 2.70 -5.22 -3.87
CA ALA A 219 4.00 -5.46 -3.22
C ALA A 219 5.00 -6.14 -4.16
N LEU A 220 4.56 -7.14 -4.92
CA LEU A 220 5.38 -7.81 -5.92
C LEU A 220 5.79 -6.83 -7.03
N LEU A 221 4.88 -6.01 -7.54
CA LEU A 221 5.19 -5.01 -8.59
C LEU A 221 6.15 -3.92 -8.09
N ILE A 222 6.04 -3.51 -6.83
CA ILE A 222 7.00 -2.61 -6.18
C ILE A 222 8.39 -3.27 -6.10
N ALA A 223 8.46 -4.54 -5.67
CA ALA A 223 9.69 -5.32 -5.61
C ALA A 223 10.38 -5.50 -6.97
N LEU A 224 9.61 -5.43 -8.05
CA LEU A 224 10.15 -5.47 -9.42
C LEU A 224 10.67 -4.13 -9.93
N GLY A 225 10.39 -3.03 -9.24
CA GLY A 225 10.62 -1.69 -9.77
C GLY A 225 9.64 -1.33 -10.89
N ASN A 226 8.41 -1.85 -10.85
CA ASN A 226 7.35 -1.34 -11.71
C ASN A 226 6.69 -0.09 -11.11
N VAL A 227 7.03 0.25 -9.86
CA VAL A 227 6.58 1.47 -9.17
C VAL A 227 7.80 2.34 -8.85
N ASN A 228 8.01 3.37 -9.66
CA ASN A 228 9.03 4.41 -9.52
C ASN A 228 8.84 5.45 -10.62
N ARG A 229 9.56 6.58 -10.51
CA ARG A 229 9.59 7.69 -11.47
C ARG A 229 9.87 7.28 -12.93
N GLY A 230 10.68 6.25 -13.16
CA GLY A 230 11.03 5.78 -14.51
C GLY A 230 10.08 4.72 -15.08
N ALA A 231 9.09 4.27 -14.30
CA ALA A 231 8.16 3.23 -14.69
C ALA A 231 6.70 3.71 -14.56
N SER A 232 6.17 3.76 -13.35
CA SER A 232 4.83 4.20 -13.00
C SER A 232 4.92 4.76 -11.58
N SER A 233 4.76 6.06 -11.41
CA SER A 233 4.94 6.68 -10.09
C SER A 233 3.77 6.36 -9.17
N TYR A 234 4.05 6.25 -7.86
CA TYR A 234 3.07 6.10 -6.77
C TYR A 234 2.32 4.76 -6.70
N ALA A 235 1.87 4.23 -7.84
CA ALA A 235 1.19 2.95 -7.96
C ALA A 235 1.52 2.29 -9.30
N SER A 236 1.44 0.97 -9.35
CA SER A 236 1.60 0.25 -10.61
C SER A 236 0.48 0.58 -11.60
N ARG A 237 0.78 0.50 -12.90
CA ARG A 237 -0.24 0.63 -13.96
C ARG A 237 -1.41 -0.33 -13.77
N GLN A 238 -1.16 -1.51 -13.19
CA GLN A 238 -2.21 -2.49 -12.90
C GLN A 238 -3.14 -1.97 -11.80
N ALA A 239 -2.60 -1.51 -10.67
CA ALA A 239 -3.40 -0.96 -9.58
C ALA A 239 -4.24 0.25 -10.03
N ILE A 240 -3.68 1.14 -10.86
CA ILE A 240 -4.41 2.29 -11.42
C ILE A 240 -5.59 1.82 -12.27
N ARG A 241 -5.38 0.86 -13.17
CA ARG A 241 -6.45 0.29 -14.00
C ARG A 241 -7.53 -0.39 -13.16
N ASP A 242 -7.14 -1.20 -12.17
CA ASP A 242 -8.07 -1.94 -11.32
C ASP A 242 -8.98 -0.97 -10.54
N VAL A 243 -8.39 0.09 -9.99
CA VAL A 243 -9.16 1.12 -9.27
C VAL A 243 -10.08 1.90 -10.21
N LYS A 244 -9.62 2.24 -11.42
CA LYS A 244 -10.45 2.88 -12.44
C LYS A 244 -11.63 2.00 -12.85
N ALA A 245 -11.38 0.72 -13.16
CA ALA A 245 -12.41 -0.23 -13.54
C ALA A 245 -13.45 -0.43 -12.44
N ARG A 246 -13.02 -0.55 -11.17
CA ARG A 246 -13.94 -0.65 -10.03
C ARG A 246 -14.77 0.61 -9.83
N ARG A 247 -14.18 1.80 -10.02
CA ARG A 247 -14.92 3.07 -9.95
C ARG A 247 -15.98 3.16 -11.04
N GLN A 248 -15.63 2.77 -12.27
CA GLN A 248 -16.59 2.72 -13.38
C GLN A 248 -17.73 1.76 -13.09
N SER A 249 -17.43 0.52 -12.68
CA SER A 249 -18.45 -0.47 -12.34
C SER A 249 -19.36 -0.02 -11.20
N ASN A 250 -18.81 0.64 -10.17
CA ASN A 250 -19.61 1.24 -9.11
C ASN A 250 -20.50 2.37 -9.63
N PHE A 251 -19.99 3.23 -10.51
CA PHE A 251 -20.75 4.33 -11.11
C PHE A 251 -21.90 3.80 -11.97
N ASP A 252 -21.66 2.79 -12.81
CA ASP A 252 -22.67 2.13 -13.63
C ASP A 252 -23.77 1.50 -12.75
N TYR A 253 -23.38 0.86 -11.64
CA TYR A 253 -24.33 0.33 -10.66
C TYR A 253 -25.18 1.43 -10.00
N LEU A 254 -24.59 2.56 -9.61
CA LEU A 254 -25.34 3.66 -8.99
C LEU A 254 -26.31 4.33 -9.98
N ASN A 255 -25.92 4.44 -11.24
CA ASN A 255 -26.78 4.96 -12.30
C ASN A 255 -27.97 4.04 -12.60
N SER A 256 -27.78 2.73 -12.46
CA SER A 256 -28.83 1.74 -12.77
C SER A 256 -29.77 1.46 -11.59
N ARG A 257 -29.76 2.29 -10.53
CA ARG A 257 -30.50 2.04 -9.28
C ARG A 257 -31.24 3.28 -8.82
N GLU A 258 -32.41 3.05 -8.25
CA GLU A 258 -33.25 4.06 -7.60
C GLU A 258 -33.47 3.67 -6.14
N LEU A 259 -33.64 4.67 -5.29
CA LEU A 259 -34.12 4.53 -3.92
C LEU A 259 -35.62 4.73 -3.91
N GLU A 260 -36.34 3.79 -3.31
CA GLU A 260 -37.79 3.91 -3.09
C GLU A 260 -38.06 4.09 -1.59
N ASN A 261 -38.83 5.11 -1.24
CA ASN A 261 -39.39 5.24 0.10
C ASN A 261 -40.55 4.25 0.22
N VAL A 262 -40.42 3.27 1.10
CA VAL A 262 -41.41 2.19 1.28
C VAL A 262 -42.76 2.69 1.78
N GLU A 263 -42.80 3.82 2.51
CA GLU A 263 -44.03 4.38 3.06
C GLU A 263 -44.74 5.32 2.08
N THR A 264 -43.99 6.16 1.35
CA THR A 264 -44.58 7.19 0.45
C THR A 264 -44.62 6.76 -1.02
N GLY A 265 -43.86 5.74 -1.41
CA GLY A 265 -43.70 5.30 -2.80
C GLY A 265 -42.81 6.24 -3.64
N GLU A 266 -42.24 7.29 -3.05
CA GLU A 266 -41.38 8.24 -3.76
C GLU A 266 -40.07 7.57 -4.22
N ARG A 267 -39.69 7.83 -5.47
CA ARG A 267 -38.45 7.31 -6.06
C ARG A 267 -37.44 8.40 -6.33
N PHE A 268 -36.20 8.14 -5.94
CA PHE A 268 -35.08 9.05 -6.18
C PHE A 268 -33.93 8.30 -6.86
N SER A 269 -33.32 8.93 -7.85
CA SER A 269 -32.06 8.46 -8.44
C SER A 269 -30.99 8.28 -7.35
N LEU A 270 -30.41 7.08 -7.25
CA LEU A 270 -29.39 6.78 -6.26
C LEU A 270 -28.11 7.58 -6.54
N ILE A 271 -27.75 7.75 -7.82
CA ILE A 271 -26.56 8.52 -8.20
C ILE A 271 -26.69 9.99 -7.77
N ASP A 272 -27.87 10.60 -7.92
CA ASP A 272 -28.05 12.02 -7.56
C ASP A 272 -27.84 12.24 -6.06
N LYS A 273 -28.35 11.33 -5.22
CA LYS A 273 -28.13 11.37 -3.77
C LYS A 273 -26.66 11.17 -3.41
N VAL A 274 -25.97 10.26 -4.09
CA VAL A 274 -24.52 10.03 -3.86
C VAL A 274 -23.70 11.26 -4.29
N MET A 275 -24.01 11.86 -5.44
CA MET A 275 -23.28 13.01 -5.99
C MET A 275 -23.54 14.31 -5.22
N ALA A 276 -24.63 14.39 -4.47
CA ALA A 276 -24.91 15.46 -3.51
C ALA A 276 -24.21 15.28 -2.14
N SER A 277 -23.48 14.18 -1.92
CA SER A 277 -22.80 13.87 -0.66
C SER A 277 -21.28 14.04 -0.72
N ILE A 278 -20.60 13.82 0.41
CA ILE A 278 -19.14 13.76 0.53
C ILE A 278 -18.47 12.64 -0.31
N SER A 279 -19.27 11.77 -0.92
CA SER A 279 -18.80 10.78 -1.89
C SER A 279 -18.35 11.45 -3.20
N ASN A 280 -18.89 12.63 -3.51
CA ASN A 280 -18.43 13.47 -4.61
C ASN A 280 -17.06 14.09 -4.23
N PRO A 281 -15.99 13.84 -5.01
CA PRO A 281 -14.66 14.40 -4.76
C PRO A 281 -14.66 15.92 -4.61
N GLU A 282 -15.50 16.63 -5.37
CA GLU A 282 -15.59 18.09 -5.32
C GLU A 282 -16.17 18.59 -3.99
N ILE A 283 -17.28 18.00 -3.52
CA ILE A 283 -17.89 18.33 -2.23
C ILE A 283 -16.92 18.00 -1.10
N ARG A 284 -16.29 16.83 -1.16
CA ARG A 284 -15.29 16.41 -0.18
C ARG A 284 -14.11 17.38 -0.11
N ARG A 285 -13.64 17.87 -1.25
CA ARG A 285 -12.58 18.88 -1.33
C ARG A 285 -13.03 20.20 -0.69
N LYS A 286 -14.24 20.68 -1.01
CA LYS A 286 -14.82 21.89 -0.42
C LYS A 286 -14.92 21.78 1.11
N GLU A 287 -15.43 20.67 1.63
CA GLU A 287 -15.51 20.43 3.08
C GLU A 287 -14.14 20.41 3.76
N LEU A 288 -13.15 19.72 3.16
CA LEU A 288 -11.79 19.70 3.69
C LEU A 288 -11.17 21.10 3.73
N MET A 289 -11.39 21.90 2.69
CA MET A 289 -10.95 23.30 2.65
C MET A 289 -11.63 24.15 3.72
N THR A 290 -12.95 24.00 3.92
CA THR A 290 -13.69 24.71 4.97
C THR A 290 -13.16 24.35 6.37
N MET A 291 -12.93 23.06 6.65
CA MET A 291 -12.38 22.63 7.93
C MET A 291 -10.97 23.20 8.17
N ILE A 292 -10.12 23.23 7.14
CA ILE A 292 -8.77 23.79 7.22
C ILE A 292 -8.81 25.31 7.46
N ALA A 293 -9.70 26.02 6.75
CA ALA A 293 -9.90 27.45 6.96
C ALA A 293 -10.36 27.75 8.40
N GLY A 294 -11.27 26.93 8.95
CA GLY A 294 -11.69 27.03 10.36
C GLY A 294 -10.53 26.83 11.35
N VAL A 295 -9.65 25.86 11.09
CA VAL A 295 -8.43 25.64 11.90
C VAL A 295 -7.47 26.83 11.83
N GLU A 296 -7.27 27.41 10.65
CA GLU A 296 -6.42 28.59 10.46
C GLU A 296 -7.01 29.83 11.14
N GLN A 297 -8.32 30.03 11.03
CA GLN A 297 -9.04 31.12 11.72
C GLN A 297 -8.92 30.99 13.24
N ALA A 298 -9.11 29.78 13.79
CA ALA A 298 -8.92 29.53 15.21
C ALA A 298 -7.48 29.84 15.67
N ALA A 299 -6.47 29.49 14.86
CA ALA A 299 -5.08 29.84 15.13
C ALA A 299 -4.82 31.34 15.08
N ALA A 300 -5.44 32.05 14.13
CA ALA A 300 -5.33 33.50 14.03
C ALA A 300 -5.91 34.19 15.27
N ILE A 301 -7.10 33.78 15.73
CA ILE A 301 -7.76 34.30 16.93
C ILE A 301 -6.90 34.07 18.18
N ARG A 302 -6.29 32.89 18.31
CA ARG A 302 -5.42 32.54 19.45
C ARG A 302 -4.01 33.15 19.36
N GLY A 303 -3.64 33.73 18.23
CA GLY A 303 -2.28 34.20 17.97
C GLY A 303 -1.24 33.08 17.79
N ASP A 304 -1.70 31.85 17.57
CA ASP A 304 -0.87 30.66 17.38
C ASP A 304 -0.10 30.75 16.05
N LYS A 305 1.00 30.00 15.96
CA LYS A 305 1.92 30.01 14.81
C LYS A 305 1.86 28.68 14.07
N GLY A 306 1.67 28.76 12.76
CA GLY A 306 1.65 27.61 11.87
C GLY A 306 3.07 27.13 11.53
N MET A 307 3.19 25.81 11.39
CA MET A 307 4.37 25.11 10.90
C MET A 307 3.92 24.12 9.83
N PHE A 308 4.65 24.08 8.73
CA PHE A 308 4.53 23.02 7.74
C PHE A 308 5.66 22.02 7.93
N ILE A 309 5.30 20.79 8.24
CA ILE A 309 6.24 19.75 8.61
C ILE A 309 6.15 18.61 7.62
N THR A 310 7.30 18.15 7.15
CA THR A 310 7.42 16.92 6.35
C THR A 310 8.14 15.85 7.18
N LEU A 311 7.50 14.70 7.34
CA LEU A 311 8.07 13.52 8.00
C LEU A 311 8.20 12.37 6.98
N THR A 312 9.38 11.79 6.88
CA THR A 312 9.68 10.69 5.95
C THR A 312 10.19 9.46 6.71
N THR A 313 10.14 8.30 6.05
CA THR A 313 10.65 7.01 6.56
C THR A 313 12.16 6.88 6.34
N PRO A 314 12.86 5.99 7.09
CA PRO A 314 14.27 5.72 6.80
C PRO A 314 14.43 4.99 5.46
N SER A 315 15.65 5.00 4.91
CA SER A 315 15.93 4.48 3.57
C SER A 315 15.51 3.02 3.38
N LYS A 316 15.53 2.17 4.41
CA LYS A 316 15.08 0.76 4.31
C LYS A 316 13.61 0.58 3.91
N TYR A 317 12.79 1.61 4.04
CA TYR A 317 11.39 1.59 3.58
C TYR A 317 11.23 1.90 2.09
N HIS A 318 12.28 2.41 1.44
CA HIS A 318 12.26 2.83 0.04
C HIS A 318 12.79 1.71 -0.86
N PRO A 319 11.96 1.11 -1.75
CA PRO A 319 12.38 0.03 -2.64
C PRO A 319 13.34 0.49 -3.74
N THR A 320 13.37 1.79 -4.04
CA THR A 320 14.25 2.35 -5.06
C THR A 320 14.86 3.66 -4.59
N ARG A 321 15.94 4.09 -5.24
CA ARG A 321 16.56 5.40 -5.02
C ARG A 321 16.85 6.08 -6.35
N ALA A 322 16.64 7.39 -6.39
CA ALA A 322 17.04 8.24 -7.49
C ALA A 322 18.53 8.62 -7.38
N VAL A 323 19.29 8.44 -8.46
CA VAL A 323 20.73 8.75 -8.53
C VAL A 323 21.01 9.69 -9.70
N GLY A 324 21.70 10.80 -9.44
CA GLY A 324 22.02 11.84 -10.43
C GLY A 324 21.18 13.11 -10.28
N LYS A 325 21.74 14.27 -10.63
CA LYS A 325 21.11 15.59 -10.40
C LYS A 325 20.18 16.05 -11.53
N ASN A 326 20.58 15.87 -12.80
CA ASN A 326 19.87 16.47 -13.95
C ASN A 326 18.94 15.49 -14.69
N SER A 327 19.21 14.18 -14.58
CA SER A 327 18.38 13.10 -15.15
C SER A 327 18.48 11.89 -14.22
N PRO A 328 17.74 11.90 -13.10
CA PRO A 328 17.88 10.89 -12.07
C PRO A 328 17.56 9.50 -12.63
N LYS A 329 18.54 8.58 -12.55
CA LYS A 329 18.34 7.17 -12.84
C LYS A 329 17.83 6.48 -11.58
N VAL A 330 16.85 5.59 -11.75
CA VAL A 330 16.31 4.80 -10.65
C VAL A 330 17.12 3.53 -10.48
N HIS A 331 17.60 3.28 -9.27
CA HIS A 331 18.30 2.05 -8.88
C HIS A 331 17.55 1.36 -7.73
N PHE A 332 17.62 0.03 -7.67
CA PHE A 332 17.16 -0.71 -6.50
C PHE A 332 17.95 -0.31 -5.25
N ASN A 333 17.25 -0.29 -4.13
CA ASN A 333 17.83 0.01 -2.84
C ASN A 333 18.03 -1.28 -2.03
N HIS A 334 19.29 -1.68 -1.87
CA HIS A 334 19.63 -2.92 -1.16
C HIS A 334 19.22 -2.91 0.32
N LYS A 335 19.10 -1.74 0.96
CA LYS A 335 18.59 -1.65 2.34
C LYS A 335 17.13 -2.11 2.48
N TRP A 336 16.37 -2.08 1.39
CA TRP A 336 14.99 -2.55 1.36
C TRP A 336 14.90 -4.05 1.09
N ASP A 337 15.88 -4.66 0.42
CA ASP A 337 15.77 -6.03 -0.10
C ASP A 337 15.55 -7.09 1.01
N GLU A 338 16.18 -6.90 2.17
CA GLU A 338 16.02 -7.78 3.35
C GLU A 338 14.64 -7.62 4.02
N GLU A 339 14.06 -6.43 3.91
CA GLU A 339 12.86 -6.06 4.64
C GLU A 339 11.60 -6.09 3.80
N ALA A 340 11.68 -5.85 2.50
CA ALA A 340 10.53 -5.75 1.60
C ALA A 340 9.34 -4.93 2.17
N TYR A 341 9.63 -3.82 2.87
CA TYR A 341 8.60 -3.02 3.52
C TYR A 341 7.59 -2.49 2.51
N THR A 342 6.31 -2.71 2.81
CA THR A 342 5.19 -2.20 2.02
C THR A 342 4.85 -0.76 2.42
N PRO A 343 4.10 -0.03 1.58
CA PRO A 343 3.54 1.27 1.96
C PRO A 343 2.71 1.21 3.25
N LYS A 344 2.05 0.09 3.53
CA LYS A 344 1.31 -0.12 4.78
C LYS A 344 2.25 -0.23 5.98
N ASP A 345 3.45 -0.79 5.81
CA ASP A 345 4.47 -0.86 6.85
C ASP A 345 5.06 0.51 7.15
N GLY A 346 5.38 1.28 6.11
CA GLY A 346 5.82 2.68 6.24
C GLY A 346 4.77 3.55 6.94
N GLN A 347 3.48 3.39 6.60
CA GLN A 347 2.40 4.11 7.26
C GLN A 347 2.27 3.71 8.73
N ARG A 348 2.39 2.41 9.06
CA ARG A 348 2.40 1.96 10.46
C ARG A 348 3.58 2.52 11.25
N TYR A 349 4.76 2.60 10.64
CA TYR A 349 5.92 3.27 11.24
C TYR A 349 5.60 4.73 11.58
N LEU A 350 5.10 5.52 10.63
CA LEU A 350 4.79 6.94 10.84
C LEU A 350 3.69 7.14 11.89
N VAL A 351 2.67 6.28 11.92
CA VAL A 351 1.63 6.30 12.98
C VAL A 351 2.24 6.01 14.36
N LYS A 352 3.10 5.00 14.47
CA LYS A 352 3.77 4.65 15.74
C LYS A 352 4.70 5.79 16.20
N LEU A 353 5.46 6.37 15.28
CA LEU A 353 6.33 7.52 15.51
C LEU A 353 5.51 8.69 16.06
N PHE A 354 4.43 9.07 15.37
CA PHE A 354 3.60 10.19 15.79
C PHE A 354 2.85 9.93 17.11
N SER A 355 2.50 8.68 17.41
CA SER A 355 1.94 8.32 18.73
C SER A 355 2.93 8.61 19.86
N LYS A 356 4.23 8.35 19.67
CA LYS A 356 5.27 8.69 20.64
C LYS A 356 5.46 10.20 20.76
N ILE A 357 5.47 10.92 19.63
CA ILE A 357 5.52 12.39 19.60
C ILE A 357 4.35 12.99 20.38
N ARG A 358 3.12 12.53 20.14
CA ARG A 358 1.92 12.99 20.85
C ARG A 358 1.97 12.74 22.35
N THR A 359 2.55 11.62 22.76
CA THR A 359 2.77 11.30 24.18
C THR A 359 3.74 12.31 24.79
N ALA A 360 4.88 12.56 24.13
CA ALA A 360 5.85 13.55 24.58
C ALA A 360 5.30 14.99 24.61
N PHE A 361 4.42 15.35 23.67
CA PHE A 361 3.71 16.63 23.74
C PHE A 361 2.83 16.73 24.98
N LYS A 362 2.05 15.67 25.27
CA LYS A 362 1.18 15.63 26.46
C LYS A 362 2.01 15.76 27.74
N ASP A 363 3.08 14.99 27.86
CA ASP A 363 3.93 14.98 29.06
C ASP A 363 4.65 16.33 29.28
N ALA A 364 4.96 17.04 28.20
CA ALA A 364 5.55 18.37 28.23
C ALA A 364 4.53 19.53 28.28
N GLY A 365 3.22 19.24 28.38
CA GLY A 365 2.16 20.27 28.42
C GLY A 365 2.02 21.09 27.12
N LEU A 366 2.43 20.54 25.98
CA LEU A 366 2.42 21.21 24.68
C LEU A 366 1.07 21.04 23.97
N GLN A 367 0.51 22.16 23.50
CA GLN A 367 -0.77 22.18 22.83
C GLN A 367 -0.57 22.32 21.31
N VAL A 368 -0.76 21.22 20.60
CA VAL A 368 -0.58 21.16 19.15
C VAL A 368 -1.85 20.63 18.48
N TYR A 369 -2.31 21.34 17.46
CA TYR A 369 -3.47 20.95 16.65
C TYR A 369 -3.21 21.29 15.17
N GLY A 370 -4.02 20.74 14.26
CA GLY A 370 -3.81 20.96 12.84
C GLY A 370 -4.35 19.82 11.98
N VAL A 371 -3.68 19.57 10.86
CA VAL A 371 -4.07 18.53 9.90
C VAL A 371 -2.84 17.81 9.35
N ARG A 372 -3.00 16.53 9.05
CA ARG A 372 -2.01 15.65 8.43
C ARG A 372 -2.55 15.14 7.10
N VAL A 373 -1.72 15.22 6.07
CA VAL A 373 -1.86 14.59 4.76
C VAL A 373 -0.81 13.49 4.61
N VAL A 374 -1.19 12.35 4.03
CA VAL A 374 -0.28 11.27 3.69
C VAL A 374 -0.17 11.20 2.17
N GLU A 375 1.05 11.26 1.66
CA GLU A 375 1.35 11.13 0.23
C GLU A 375 2.36 10.00 -0.02
N PRO A 376 2.27 9.32 -1.17
CA PRO A 376 3.34 8.43 -1.62
C PRO A 376 4.49 9.23 -2.23
N HIS A 377 5.72 8.78 -2.01
CA HIS A 377 6.85 9.07 -2.89
C HIS A 377 6.71 8.32 -4.22
N HIS A 378 7.55 8.64 -5.21
CA HIS A 378 7.51 8.03 -6.54
C HIS A 378 7.58 6.49 -6.49
N ASP A 379 8.17 5.93 -5.44
CA ASP A 379 8.36 4.50 -5.19
C ASP A 379 7.28 3.88 -4.27
N ALA A 380 6.15 4.57 -4.08
CA ALA A 380 5.01 4.26 -3.22
C ALA A 380 5.24 4.39 -1.70
N THR A 381 6.44 4.74 -1.25
CA THR A 381 6.72 4.88 0.19
C THR A 381 5.98 6.08 0.77
N PRO A 382 5.18 5.94 1.85
CA PRO A 382 4.44 7.07 2.39
C PRO A 382 5.36 8.07 3.08
N HIS A 383 5.02 9.35 2.96
CA HIS A 383 5.50 10.42 3.81
C HIS A 383 4.32 11.27 4.28
N TRP A 384 4.52 12.03 5.35
CA TRP A 384 3.49 12.89 5.91
C TRP A 384 3.84 14.35 5.68
N HIS A 385 2.85 15.10 5.21
CA HIS A 385 2.82 16.54 5.29
C HIS A 385 1.85 16.95 6.39
N MET A 386 2.30 17.82 7.29
CA MET A 386 1.52 18.24 8.44
C MET A 386 1.50 19.76 8.50
N MET A 387 0.30 20.32 8.63
CA MET A 387 0.12 21.72 8.97
C MET A 387 -0.30 21.78 10.43
N LEU A 388 0.62 22.17 11.31
CA LEU A 388 0.42 22.19 12.76
C LEU A 388 0.48 23.62 13.30
N PHE A 389 -0.32 23.88 14.33
CA PHE A 389 -0.40 25.16 15.04
C PHE A 389 -0.14 24.95 16.53
N THR A 390 0.56 25.91 17.12
CA THR A 390 0.90 25.96 18.54
C THR A 390 1.23 27.40 18.93
N SER A 391 1.22 27.71 20.23
CA SER A 391 1.63 29.03 20.72
C SER A 391 3.07 29.36 20.34
N LYS A 392 3.36 30.65 20.12
CA LYS A 392 4.72 31.14 19.77
C LYS A 392 5.79 30.65 20.76
N LYS A 393 5.45 30.58 22.06
CA LYS A 393 6.36 30.15 23.13
C LYS A 393 6.73 28.66 23.03
N GLN A 394 5.77 27.81 22.65
CA GLN A 394 5.94 26.35 22.59
C GLN A 394 6.56 25.86 21.27
N ARG A 395 6.53 26.68 20.21
CA ARG A 395 6.89 26.28 18.85
C ARG A 395 8.25 25.60 18.74
N GLN A 396 9.29 26.17 19.37
CA GLN A 396 10.65 25.63 19.28
C GLN A 396 10.74 24.23 19.92
N GLN A 397 10.15 24.07 21.10
CA GLN A 397 10.12 22.79 21.82
C GLN A 397 9.34 21.71 21.04
N VAL A 398 8.25 22.10 20.36
CA VAL A 398 7.49 21.21 19.46
C VAL A 398 8.38 20.71 18.32
N ILE A 399 9.11 21.61 17.65
CA ILE A 399 10.02 21.26 16.54
C ILE A 399 11.12 20.32 17.02
N GLU A 400 11.73 20.60 18.18
CA GLU A 400 12.80 19.79 18.77
C GLU A 400 12.34 18.38 19.12
N ILE A 401 11.17 18.24 19.75
CA ILE A 401 10.60 16.93 20.07
C ILE A 401 10.33 16.14 18.79
N MET A 402 9.70 16.76 17.78
CA MET A 402 9.42 16.07 16.51
C MET A 402 10.69 15.64 15.80
N ARG A 403 11.69 16.52 15.71
CA ARG A 403 12.99 16.22 15.10
C ARG A 403 13.70 15.08 15.84
N ARG A 404 13.74 15.12 17.17
CA ARG A 404 14.35 14.06 17.99
C ARG A 404 13.75 12.69 17.68
N TYR A 405 12.41 12.59 17.64
CA TYR A 405 11.75 11.33 17.33
C TYR A 405 11.95 10.91 15.87
N ALA A 406 11.86 11.84 14.92
CA ALA A 406 12.08 11.55 13.50
C ALA A 406 13.47 10.98 13.20
N MET A 407 14.47 11.41 13.98
CA MET A 407 15.86 10.96 13.89
C MET A 407 16.20 9.75 14.78
N ALA A 408 15.23 9.21 15.54
CA ALA A 408 15.52 8.17 16.54
C ALA A 408 15.84 6.79 15.94
N GLU A 409 15.32 6.49 14.75
CA GLU A 409 15.59 5.25 14.03
C GLU A 409 16.49 5.56 12.82
N ASP A 410 17.62 4.88 12.67
CA ASP A 410 18.56 5.06 11.55
C ASP A 410 18.95 6.54 11.30
N GLY A 411 19.06 7.35 12.36
CA GLY A 411 19.28 8.80 12.25
C GLY A 411 20.67 9.21 11.75
N ASP A 412 21.62 8.26 11.78
CA ASP A 412 22.99 8.38 11.31
C ASP A 412 23.13 8.08 9.81
N GLU A 413 22.07 7.61 9.13
CA GLU A 413 22.19 7.30 7.72
C GLU A 413 22.45 8.54 6.85
N ARG A 414 23.19 8.34 5.75
CA ARG A 414 23.59 9.44 4.87
C ARG A 414 22.35 10.18 4.33
N GLY A 415 22.26 11.47 4.67
CA GLY A 415 21.16 12.34 4.25
C GLY A 415 19.98 12.38 5.22
N ALA A 416 20.00 11.61 6.31
CA ALA A 416 18.93 11.57 7.31
C ALA A 416 18.60 12.96 7.87
N ALA A 417 19.63 13.68 8.33
CA ALA A 417 19.49 15.01 8.91
C ALA A 417 18.81 16.03 7.97
N LYS A 418 18.90 15.81 6.65
CA LYS A 418 18.27 16.66 5.64
C LYS A 418 16.86 16.20 5.26
N ASN A 419 16.62 14.88 5.22
CA ASN A 419 15.44 14.32 4.57
C ASN A 419 14.38 13.78 5.55
N ARG A 420 14.74 13.43 6.79
CA ARG A 420 13.83 12.76 7.76
C ARG A 420 12.78 13.70 8.35
N PHE A 421 13.17 14.95 8.55
CA PHE A 421 12.34 15.99 9.14
C PHE A 421 12.67 17.35 8.50
N ASP A 422 11.69 17.94 7.82
CA ASP A 422 11.73 19.32 7.37
C ASP A 422 10.62 20.11 8.06
N CYS A 423 10.91 21.35 8.46
CA CYS A 423 9.94 22.22 9.12
C CYS A 423 10.08 23.64 8.61
N LYS A 424 9.04 24.13 7.93
CA LYS A 424 8.92 25.49 7.41
C LYS A 424 7.93 26.29 8.26
N HIS A 425 8.27 27.54 8.54
CA HIS A 425 7.38 28.42 9.28
C HIS A 425 6.33 29.00 8.32
N LEU A 426 5.06 28.93 8.72
CA LEU A 426 3.98 29.56 7.96
C LEU A 426 3.76 30.97 8.51
N ASN A 427 4.12 31.98 7.72
CA ASN A 427 3.80 33.38 8.01
C ASN A 427 2.33 33.67 7.63
N ARG A 428 1.74 34.73 8.21
CA ARG A 428 0.30 35.04 8.10
C ARG A 428 -0.24 34.95 6.66
N GLY A 429 -1.37 34.25 6.48
CA GLY A 429 -2.22 34.36 5.28
C GLY A 429 -1.99 33.34 4.16
N GLY A 430 -1.39 32.17 4.43
CA GLY A 430 -1.08 31.21 3.36
C GLY A 430 -1.04 29.74 3.78
N ALA A 431 -1.50 29.40 4.98
CA ALA A 431 -1.43 28.02 5.48
C ALA A 431 -2.41 27.11 4.73
N ALA A 432 -3.67 27.56 4.56
CA ALA A 432 -4.67 26.88 3.74
C ALA A 432 -4.23 26.73 2.27
N GLY A 433 -3.62 27.76 1.67
CA GLY A 433 -3.10 27.71 0.31
C GLY A 433 -2.00 26.67 0.11
N TYR A 434 -1.11 26.53 1.11
CA TYR A 434 -0.01 25.56 1.03
C TYR A 434 -0.52 24.11 1.05
N ILE A 435 -1.52 23.82 1.88
CA ILE A 435 -2.11 22.47 1.97
C ILE A 435 -3.16 22.20 0.89
N ALA A 436 -3.75 23.23 0.27
CA ALA A 436 -4.70 23.10 -0.84
C ALA A 436 -4.10 22.36 -2.04
N LYS A 437 -2.81 22.61 -2.36
CA LYS A 437 -2.09 21.87 -3.41
C LYS A 437 -2.11 20.36 -3.14
N TYR A 438 -1.85 19.98 -1.89
CA TYR A 438 -1.86 18.59 -1.46
C TYR A 438 -3.28 18.00 -1.47
N ILE A 439 -4.30 18.77 -1.10
CA ILE A 439 -5.69 18.32 -1.21
C ILE A 439 -6.05 18.03 -2.65
N ALA A 440 -5.79 18.96 -3.57
CA ALA A 440 -6.07 18.79 -4.99
C ALA A 440 -5.32 17.58 -5.57
N LYS A 441 -4.02 17.43 -5.29
CA LYS A 441 -3.22 16.27 -5.72
C LYS A 441 -3.75 14.92 -5.23
N ASN A 442 -4.40 14.87 -4.07
CA ASN A 442 -4.82 13.60 -3.44
C ASN A 442 -6.29 13.23 -3.72
N ILE A 443 -7.11 14.14 -4.26
CA ILE A 443 -8.56 13.94 -4.42
C ILE A 443 -8.96 13.86 -5.89
N ASP A 444 -8.83 14.95 -6.64
CA ASP A 444 -9.43 15.11 -7.97
C ASP A 444 -8.52 15.78 -9.01
N GLY A 445 -7.35 16.30 -8.61
CA GLY A 445 -6.47 17.07 -9.49
C GLY A 445 -7.03 18.43 -9.87
N TYR A 446 -8.05 18.93 -9.15
CA TYR A 446 -8.76 20.17 -9.50
C TYR A 446 -7.83 21.39 -9.54
N ALA A 447 -8.00 22.22 -10.57
CA ALA A 447 -7.21 23.44 -10.84
C ALA A 447 -5.69 23.19 -11.01
N LEU A 448 -5.28 21.97 -11.36
CA LEU A 448 -3.88 21.61 -11.62
C LEU A 448 -3.63 21.26 -13.11
N GLU A 449 -4.50 21.69 -14.01
CA GLU A 449 -4.34 21.45 -15.46
C GLU A 449 -3.06 22.10 -15.98
N GLY A 450 -2.21 21.30 -16.64
CA GLY A 450 -0.92 21.74 -17.18
C GLY A 450 0.23 21.82 -16.17
N GLU A 451 -0.03 21.71 -14.86
CA GLU A 451 1.02 21.65 -13.84
C GLU A 451 1.71 20.27 -13.79
N ARG A 452 3.00 20.26 -13.44
CA ARG A 452 3.81 19.06 -13.32
C ARG A 452 4.28 18.81 -11.90
N ASP A 453 4.37 17.53 -11.54
CA ASP A 453 4.88 17.13 -10.24
C ASP A 453 6.41 17.30 -10.14
N HIS A 454 6.91 17.83 -9.01
CA HIS A 454 8.35 18.03 -8.83
C HIS A 454 9.13 16.71 -8.66
N GLU A 455 8.50 15.71 -8.04
CA GLU A 455 9.11 14.41 -7.74
C GLU A 455 9.04 13.44 -8.92
N THR A 456 8.07 13.60 -9.84
CA THR A 456 7.94 12.69 -11.00
C THR A 456 8.14 13.37 -12.35
N GLY A 457 7.70 14.63 -12.50
CA GLY A 457 7.65 15.35 -13.77
C GLY A 457 6.38 15.07 -14.59
N GLU A 458 5.49 14.21 -14.10
CA GLU A 458 4.20 13.86 -14.70
C GLU A 458 3.16 14.98 -14.49
N LEU A 459 2.09 14.98 -15.29
CA LEU A 459 0.98 15.91 -15.12
C LEU A 459 0.25 15.65 -13.80
N LEU A 460 -0.10 16.72 -13.08
CA LEU A 460 -0.71 16.60 -11.75
C LEU A 460 -2.06 15.85 -11.76
N THR A 461 -2.81 15.89 -12.87
CA THR A 461 -4.05 15.11 -13.06
C THR A 461 -3.80 13.60 -13.07
N ASP A 462 -2.78 13.14 -13.80
CA ASP A 462 -2.37 11.73 -13.83
C ASP A 462 -1.84 11.28 -12.47
N THR A 463 -1.13 12.17 -11.76
CA THR A 463 -0.65 11.87 -10.40
C THR A 463 -1.81 11.68 -9.42
N ALA A 464 -2.90 12.43 -9.54
CA ALA A 464 -4.06 12.28 -8.65
C ALA A 464 -4.72 10.91 -8.77
N ALA A 465 -4.84 10.38 -10.00
CA ALA A 465 -5.34 9.03 -10.23
C ALA A 465 -4.42 7.96 -9.60
N ALA A 466 -3.10 8.11 -9.75
CA ALA A 466 -2.10 7.19 -9.20
C ALA A 466 -2.05 7.21 -7.67
N VAL A 467 -2.05 8.41 -7.07
CA VAL A 467 -2.09 8.62 -5.61
C VAL A 467 -3.38 8.04 -5.02
N THR A 468 -4.52 8.23 -5.70
CA THR A 468 -5.79 7.66 -5.24
C THR A 468 -5.81 6.14 -5.36
N ALA A 469 -5.24 5.59 -6.44
CA ALA A 469 -5.09 4.15 -6.59
C ALA A 469 -4.19 3.56 -5.50
N TRP A 470 -3.08 4.22 -5.19
CA TRP A 470 -2.19 3.87 -4.08
C TRP A 470 -2.94 3.85 -2.74
N ALA A 471 -3.64 4.93 -2.39
CA ALA A 471 -4.38 5.05 -1.14
C ALA A 471 -5.47 3.96 -1.01
N SER A 472 -6.16 3.66 -2.11
CA SER A 472 -7.20 2.63 -2.16
C SER A 472 -6.64 1.21 -2.03
N THR A 473 -5.57 0.90 -2.77
CA THR A 473 -4.89 -0.41 -2.74
C THR A 473 -4.35 -0.72 -1.35
N TRP A 474 -3.65 0.24 -0.74
CA TRP A 474 -3.03 0.07 0.58
C TRP A 474 -3.98 0.34 1.75
N ARG A 475 -5.18 0.86 1.48
CA ARG A 475 -6.19 1.27 2.46
C ARG A 475 -5.63 2.29 3.45
N ILE A 476 -4.95 3.31 2.92
CA ILE A 476 -4.30 4.37 3.71
C ILE A 476 -5.19 5.63 3.70
N PRO A 477 -5.75 6.04 4.85
CA PRO A 477 -6.46 7.31 4.95
C PRO A 477 -5.51 8.49 4.79
N GLN A 478 -5.72 9.30 3.75
CA GLN A 478 -4.84 10.40 3.38
C GLN A 478 -4.94 11.58 4.36
N PHE A 479 -6.15 11.98 4.77
CA PHE A 479 -6.37 13.16 5.62
C PHE A 479 -6.74 12.80 7.06
N HIS A 480 -6.20 13.53 8.04
CA HIS A 480 -6.57 13.40 9.45
C HIS A 480 -6.33 14.70 10.22
N PHE A 481 -7.36 15.19 10.94
CA PHE A 481 -7.23 16.35 11.82
C PHE A 481 -6.64 15.96 13.18
N ILE A 482 -5.82 16.84 13.74
CA ILE A 482 -5.06 16.65 14.98
C ILE A 482 -5.50 17.72 15.98
N GLY A 483 -5.65 17.33 17.25
CA GLY A 483 -6.05 18.23 18.34
C GLY A 483 -7.45 17.92 18.90
N PRO A 484 -7.90 18.63 19.95
CA PRO A 484 -9.25 18.48 20.47
C PRO A 484 -10.25 18.80 19.36
N ALA A 485 -11.30 17.99 19.27
CA ALA A 485 -12.25 17.99 18.16
C ALA A 485 -13.01 19.32 18.04
N VAL A 486 -12.44 20.30 17.34
CA VAL A 486 -13.16 21.49 16.88
C VAL A 486 -14.15 21.12 15.75
N ALA A 487 -14.07 19.90 15.19
CA ALA A 487 -14.86 19.46 14.06
C ALA A 487 -16.06 18.53 14.38
N ARG A 488 -16.46 18.33 15.66
CA ARG A 488 -17.66 17.53 16.00
C ARG A 488 -18.90 18.36 16.37
N GLY A 489 -18.82 19.69 16.33
CA GLY A 489 -19.92 20.59 16.71
C GLY A 489 -20.54 21.38 15.56
N MET A 490 -20.30 20.99 14.30
CA MET A 490 -20.88 21.65 13.11
C MET A 490 -21.40 20.63 12.09
N ALA A 491 -22.02 19.55 12.58
CA ALA A 491 -22.83 18.65 11.78
C ALA A 491 -24.25 18.64 12.35
#